data_AF-A0AAD7CH51-F1
#
_entry.id   AF-A0AAD7CH51-F1
#
_cell.length_a   1.000
_cell.length_b   1.000
_cell.length_c   1.000
_cell.angle_alpha   90.00
_cell.angle_beta   90.00
_cell.angle_gamma   90.00
#
_symmetry.space_group_name_H-M   'P 1'
#
loop_
_entity.id
_entity.type
_entity.pdbx_description
1 polymer ?
#
loop_
_entity_poly.entity_id
_entity_poly.type
_entity_poly.pdbx_seq_one_letter_code
_entity_poly.pdbx_strand_id
1 'polypeptide(L)'
;MNNGNAYFVSLPFRSIHVPDLFLKGILIFIDTYSSTFCGRPRATSLMSRHAVDLYSTSDSALSYDVDYPAECDDEYWETSDPDMAFKQPPGRPSVISYTIAYLKLMEILGMAQKPLLYMVRQKDKPREWLESTVINLDSTLNAWIDMIPNHLRWDPNMEDPIFATQSAVLYACYYHVQIQVYRIFLVSPGPPGSEENYPSLAICASSARACSHVIDVASRRGFLFNPHILNAVFDSCLIILLNVWGGRQVGLVVDPQKCLRDVEMCLRIFRTYESRPVISRTRSA
;
A
#
# COMPACT_ATOMS: atom_id res chain seq x y z
N MET A 1 2.28 30.90 13.49
CA MET A 1 1.33 29.98 14.16
C MET A 1 0.29 29.55 13.13
N ASN A 2 0.55 28.44 12.43
CA ASN A 2 -0.41 27.86 11.49
C ASN A 2 -0.96 26.60 12.15
N ASN A 3 -2.26 26.61 12.45
CA ASN A 3 -2.99 25.41 12.88
C ASN A 3 -3.04 24.45 11.70
N GLY A 4 -2.01 23.61 11.57
CA GLY A 4 -1.97 22.54 10.58
C GLY A 4 -2.99 21.48 10.98
N ASN A 5 -4.18 21.54 10.39
CA ASN A 5 -5.19 20.49 10.50
C ASN A 5 -4.52 19.15 10.17
N ALA A 6 -4.41 18.29 11.18
CA ALA A 6 -4.13 16.89 10.96
C ALA A 6 -5.43 16.30 10.39
N TYR A 7 -5.47 16.04 9.09
CA TYR A 7 -6.52 15.22 8.50
C TYR A 7 -6.28 13.80 8.99
N PHE A 8 -6.90 13.46 10.12
CA PHE A 8 -6.98 12.08 10.56
C PHE A 8 -7.65 11.32 9.43
N VAL A 9 -6.97 10.33 8.84
CA VAL A 9 -7.67 9.20 8.22
C VAL A 9 -8.23 8.39 9.39
N SER A 10 -9.17 8.96 10.13
CA SER A 10 -10.04 8.17 10.99
C SER A 10 -10.79 7.27 10.03
N LEU A 11 -10.59 5.97 10.17
CA LEU A 11 -11.53 4.99 9.63
C LEU A 11 -12.94 5.47 10.06
N PRO A 12 -13.85 5.70 9.11
CA PRO A 12 -15.07 6.46 9.34
C PRO A 12 -16.08 5.58 10.07
N PHE A 13 -15.91 5.42 11.38
CA PHE A 13 -16.89 4.74 12.23
C PHE A 13 -16.99 5.49 13.56
N ARG A 14 -18.01 6.35 13.67
CA ARG A 14 -18.47 7.04 14.87
C ARG A 14 -19.38 6.17 15.75
N SER A 15 -19.85 5.01 15.29
CA SER A 15 -20.74 4.14 16.09
C SER A 15 -20.06 2.88 16.64
N ILE A 16 -20.28 2.64 17.93
CA ILE A 16 -19.58 1.68 18.82
C ILE A 16 -20.07 0.21 18.63
N HIS A 17 -20.74 -0.12 17.52
CA HIS A 17 -21.38 -1.43 17.32
C HIS A 17 -20.87 -2.29 16.15
N VAL A 18 -19.70 -1.98 15.58
CA VAL A 18 -18.96 -2.92 14.72
C VAL A 18 -17.53 -3.19 15.24
N PRO A 19 -17.35 -3.68 16.49
CA PRO A 19 -16.01 -3.92 17.01
C PRO A 19 -15.30 -5.02 16.21
N ASP A 20 -16.01 -6.11 15.90
CA ASP A 20 -15.36 -7.33 15.41
C ASP A 20 -14.80 -7.20 13.99
N LEU A 21 -15.55 -6.65 13.04
CA LEU A 21 -15.09 -6.51 11.66
C LEU A 21 -13.96 -5.47 11.56
N PHE A 22 -14.08 -4.40 12.35
CA PHE A 22 -13.09 -3.33 12.44
C PHE A 22 -11.78 -3.80 13.09
N LEU A 23 -11.85 -4.46 14.25
CA LEU A 23 -10.69 -5.04 14.93
C LEU A 23 -10.03 -6.11 14.05
N LYS A 24 -10.81 -6.92 13.32
CA LYS A 24 -10.28 -7.91 12.38
C LYS A 24 -9.57 -7.23 11.19
N GLY A 25 -10.16 -6.19 10.60
CA GLY A 25 -9.52 -5.43 9.52
C GLY A 25 -8.22 -4.74 9.97
N ILE A 26 -8.20 -4.17 11.17
CA ILE A 26 -7.00 -3.59 11.78
C ILE A 26 -5.96 -4.66 12.08
N LEU A 27 -6.37 -5.82 12.59
CA LEU A 27 -5.46 -6.93 12.88
C LEU A 27 -4.80 -7.45 11.60
N ILE A 28 -5.59 -7.66 10.54
CA ILE A 28 -5.09 -8.04 9.21
C ILE A 28 -4.14 -6.98 8.67
N PHE A 29 -4.47 -5.70 8.84
CA PHE A 29 -3.61 -4.59 8.45
C PHE A 29 -2.27 -4.62 9.20
N ILE A 30 -2.29 -4.67 10.53
CA ILE A 30 -1.10 -4.69 11.38
C ILE A 30 -0.27 -5.93 11.09
N ASP A 31 -0.89 -7.09 10.91
CA ASP A 31 -0.20 -8.36 10.68
C ASP A 31 0.44 -8.43 9.29
N THR A 32 -0.29 -7.99 8.25
CA THR A 32 0.24 -7.88 6.89
C THR A 32 1.39 -6.86 6.84
N TYR A 33 1.19 -5.68 7.45
CA TYR A 33 2.21 -4.63 7.54
C TYR A 33 3.48 -5.10 8.26
N SER A 34 3.32 -5.68 9.45
CA SER A 34 4.42 -6.19 10.26
C SER A 34 5.16 -7.34 9.55
N SER A 35 4.45 -8.15 8.76
CA SER A 35 5.06 -9.21 7.95
C SER A 35 5.89 -8.66 6.80
N THR A 36 5.42 -7.62 6.09
CA THR A 36 6.21 -6.96 5.03
C THR A 36 7.51 -6.38 5.59
N PHE A 37 7.42 -5.71 6.75
CA PHE A 37 8.55 -5.00 7.34
C PHE A 37 9.56 -5.94 8.00
N CYS A 38 9.10 -6.85 8.85
CA CYS A 38 9.99 -7.73 9.61
C CYS A 38 10.42 -8.98 8.83
N GLY A 39 9.83 -9.23 7.65
CA GLY A 39 10.02 -10.48 6.90
C GLY A 39 9.47 -11.72 7.62
N ARG A 40 8.68 -11.53 8.69
CA ARG A 40 8.08 -12.61 9.47
C ARG A 40 6.90 -13.24 8.71
N PRO A 41 6.62 -14.54 8.88
CA PRO A 41 5.40 -15.14 8.39
C PRO A 41 4.15 -14.41 8.92
N ARG A 42 3.20 -14.18 8.01
CA ARG A 42 1.87 -13.66 8.30
C ARG A 42 1.06 -14.69 9.08
N ALA A 43 0.34 -14.23 10.11
CA ALA A 43 -0.54 -15.03 10.95
C ALA A 43 -2.01 -14.95 10.49
N THR A 44 -2.40 -13.93 9.73
CA THR A 44 -3.78 -13.72 9.25
C THR A 44 -3.83 -13.54 7.74
N SER A 45 -4.52 -14.39 6.98
CA SER A 45 -4.81 -14.09 5.56
C SER A 45 -6.26 -13.67 5.36
N LEU A 46 -6.47 -12.48 4.79
CA LEU A 46 -7.73 -12.19 4.11
C LEU A 46 -7.62 -12.86 2.74
N MET A 47 -8.46 -13.86 2.51
CA MET A 47 -8.62 -14.43 1.18
C MET A 47 -10.12 -14.41 0.96
N SER A 48 -10.61 -13.50 0.12
CA SER A 48 -12.01 -13.53 -0.28
C SER A 48 -12.29 -14.91 -0.89
N ARG A 49 -13.51 -15.47 -0.74
CA ARG A 49 -13.90 -16.72 -1.43
C ARG A 49 -13.53 -16.71 -2.91
N HIS A 50 -13.63 -15.53 -3.54
CA HIS A 50 -13.25 -15.32 -4.93
C HIS A 50 -11.75 -15.51 -5.22
N ALA A 51 -10.86 -15.21 -4.27
CA ALA A 51 -9.41 -15.40 -4.39
C ALA A 51 -8.99 -16.85 -4.09
N VAL A 52 -9.78 -17.59 -3.29
CA VAL A 52 -9.55 -19.02 -2.98
C VAL A 52 -9.64 -19.88 -4.23
N ASP A 53 -10.64 -19.64 -5.07
CA ASP A 53 -10.89 -20.43 -6.29
C ASP A 53 -9.83 -20.18 -7.37
N LEU A 54 -9.24 -18.99 -7.41
CA LEU A 54 -8.26 -18.60 -8.43
C LEU A 54 -6.87 -19.24 -8.24
N TYR A 55 -6.50 -19.70 -7.04
CA TYR A 55 -5.10 -20.09 -6.79
C TYR A 55 -4.84 -21.38 -6.00
N SER A 56 -5.86 -22.20 -5.68
CA SER A 56 -5.68 -23.58 -5.14
C SER A 56 -4.57 -23.73 -4.09
N THR A 57 -4.43 -22.76 -3.18
CA THR A 57 -3.46 -22.87 -2.10
C THR A 57 -4.04 -23.70 -0.97
N SER A 58 -3.29 -24.73 -0.55
CA SER A 58 -3.62 -25.69 0.51
C SER A 58 -3.74 -25.11 1.93
N ASP A 59 -3.93 -23.80 2.07
CA ASP A 59 -3.82 -23.05 3.33
C ASP A 59 -5.15 -22.36 3.71
N SER A 60 -6.27 -23.01 3.39
CA SER A 60 -7.64 -22.59 3.74
C SER A 60 -7.88 -22.49 5.25
N ALA A 61 -6.95 -22.95 6.08
CA ALA A 61 -7.04 -22.89 7.54
C ALA A 61 -6.72 -21.49 8.12
N LEU A 62 -6.02 -20.63 7.37
CA LEU A 62 -5.66 -19.26 7.78
C LEU A 62 -6.51 -18.17 7.11
N SER A 63 -7.41 -18.55 6.19
CA SER A 63 -8.30 -17.63 5.49
C SER A 63 -9.51 -17.28 6.36
N TYR A 64 -9.70 -15.99 6.62
CA TYR A 64 -10.93 -15.50 7.21
C TYR A 64 -12.02 -15.44 6.14
N ASP A 65 -13.05 -16.30 6.28
CA ASP A 65 -14.25 -16.31 5.43
C ASP A 65 -15.21 -15.18 5.83
N VAL A 66 -14.79 -13.93 5.59
CA VAL A 66 -15.59 -12.75 5.92
C VAL A 66 -15.65 -11.84 4.71
N ASP A 67 -16.87 -11.46 4.33
CA ASP A 67 -17.10 -10.53 3.23
C ASP A 67 -16.52 -9.15 3.53
N TYR A 68 -16.21 -8.41 2.46
CA TYR A 68 -15.84 -7.00 2.58
C TYR A 68 -16.95 -6.21 3.29
N PRO A 69 -16.61 -5.15 4.04
CA PRO A 69 -17.62 -4.26 4.60
C PRO A 69 -18.60 -3.76 3.54
N ALA A 70 -19.87 -3.61 3.90
CA ALA A 70 -20.85 -2.98 3.03
C ALA A 70 -20.36 -1.58 2.62
N GLU A 71 -20.53 -1.22 1.35
CA GLU A 71 -20.13 0.10 0.82
C GLU A 71 -21.14 1.19 1.23
N CYS A 72 -21.28 1.38 2.54
CA CYS A 72 -22.19 2.32 3.17
C CYS A 72 -21.51 2.93 4.40
N ASP A 73 -21.52 4.25 4.48
CA ASP A 73 -21.04 4.96 5.65
C ASP A 73 -21.92 4.67 6.87
N ASP A 74 -21.32 4.74 8.06
CA ASP A 74 -21.96 4.43 9.34
C ASP A 74 -23.11 5.37 9.69
N GLU A 75 -23.08 6.60 9.17
CA GLU A 75 -24.18 7.58 9.26
C GLU A 75 -25.52 7.04 8.73
N TYR A 76 -25.49 6.02 7.86
CA TYR A 76 -26.68 5.45 7.22
C TYR A 76 -26.98 4.00 7.65
N TRP A 77 -26.35 3.52 8.72
CA TRP A 77 -26.64 2.18 9.23
C TRP A 77 -27.94 2.14 10.04
N GLU A 78 -28.18 3.17 10.83
CA GLU A 78 -29.36 3.27 11.69
C GLU A 78 -30.30 4.33 11.14
N THR A 79 -31.36 3.89 10.49
CA THR A 79 -32.41 4.75 9.92
C THR A 79 -33.77 4.41 10.52
N SER A 80 -34.64 5.41 10.63
CA SER A 80 -36.03 5.22 11.09
C SER A 80 -36.85 4.36 10.13
N ASP A 81 -36.47 4.34 8.86
CA ASP A 81 -36.99 3.44 7.83
C ASP A 81 -36.05 2.24 7.66
N PRO A 82 -36.47 1.00 8.01
CA PRO A 82 -35.66 -0.21 7.84
C PRO A 82 -35.21 -0.47 6.40
N ASP A 83 -35.98 -0.02 5.40
CA ASP A 83 -35.65 -0.25 3.98
C ASP A 83 -34.51 0.63 3.49
N MET A 84 -34.15 1.68 4.24
CA MET A 84 -33.06 2.59 3.94
C MET A 84 -31.77 2.28 4.71
N ALA A 85 -31.81 1.32 5.64
CA ALA A 85 -30.65 0.92 6.43
C ALA A 85 -29.56 0.31 5.53
N PHE A 86 -28.30 0.66 5.79
CA PHE A 86 -27.12 0.20 5.05
C PHE A 86 -27.09 0.59 3.56
N LYS A 87 -27.80 1.65 3.17
CA LYS A 87 -27.78 2.18 1.80
C LYS A 87 -27.14 3.56 1.75
N GLN A 88 -26.04 3.66 1.01
CA GLN A 88 -25.42 4.95 0.71
C GLN A 88 -26.37 5.79 -0.17
N PRO A 89 -26.62 7.07 0.17
CA PRO A 89 -27.51 7.90 -0.63
C PRO A 89 -26.92 8.21 -2.03
N PRO A 90 -27.78 8.38 -3.05
CA PRO A 90 -27.33 8.68 -4.40
C PRO A 90 -26.60 10.02 -4.45
N GLY A 91 -25.47 10.05 -5.16
CA GLY A 91 -24.66 11.27 -5.34
C GLY A 91 -23.69 11.58 -4.19
N ARG A 92 -23.67 10.79 -3.11
CA ARG A 92 -22.68 10.92 -2.03
C ARG A 92 -21.77 9.70 -2.00
N PRO A 93 -20.52 9.80 -2.51
CA PRO A 93 -19.58 8.70 -2.45
C PRO A 93 -19.31 8.27 -1.00
N SER A 94 -19.14 6.96 -0.79
CA SER A 94 -18.84 6.43 0.54
C SER A 94 -17.37 6.61 0.89
N VAL A 95 -17.12 6.97 2.14
CA VAL A 95 -15.78 7.06 2.73
C VAL A 95 -15.22 5.67 3.00
N ILE A 96 -16.08 4.66 3.19
CA ILE A 96 -15.67 3.26 3.39
C ILE A 96 -15.11 2.61 2.12
N SER A 97 -15.42 3.15 0.94
CA SER A 97 -14.91 2.67 -0.36
C SER A 97 -13.37 2.59 -0.35
N TYR A 98 -12.71 3.52 0.35
CA TYR A 98 -11.25 3.49 0.58
C TYR A 98 -10.81 2.24 1.31
N THR A 99 -11.48 1.89 2.42
CA THR A 99 -11.14 0.72 3.23
C THR A 99 -11.27 -0.57 2.41
N ILE A 100 -12.33 -0.68 1.61
CA ILE A 100 -12.55 -1.82 0.71
C ILE A 100 -11.43 -1.90 -0.33
N ALA A 101 -11.14 -0.81 -1.04
CA ALA A 101 -10.06 -0.76 -2.04
C ALA A 101 -8.69 -1.09 -1.42
N TYR A 102 -8.43 -0.57 -0.23
CA TYR A 102 -7.19 -0.80 0.51
C TYR A 102 -7.04 -2.25 0.96
N LEU A 103 -8.11 -2.89 1.47
CA LEU A 103 -8.08 -4.29 1.85
C LEU A 103 -7.79 -5.20 0.66
N LYS A 104 -8.42 -4.94 -0.50
CA LYS A 104 -8.12 -5.64 -1.76
C LYS A 104 -6.65 -5.50 -2.17
N LEU A 105 -6.05 -4.32 -1.98
CA LEU A 105 -4.62 -4.13 -2.24
C LEU A 105 -3.74 -4.92 -1.27
N MET A 106 -4.10 -4.95 0.02
CA MET A 106 -3.38 -5.73 1.03
C MET A 106 -3.49 -7.24 0.78
N GLU A 107 -4.58 -7.72 0.20
CA GLU A 107 -4.72 -9.11 -0.27
C GLU A 107 -3.68 -9.42 -1.36
N ILE A 108 -3.50 -8.53 -2.34
CA ILE A 108 -2.46 -8.66 -3.39
C ILE A 108 -1.06 -8.66 -2.79
N LEU A 109 -0.76 -7.75 -1.87
CA LEU A 109 0.51 -7.75 -1.14
C LEU A 109 0.70 -9.06 -0.36
N GLY A 110 -0.37 -9.56 0.24
CA GLY A 110 -0.39 -10.83 0.92
C GLY A 110 -0.06 -12.01 0.00
N MET A 111 -0.58 -12.01 -1.22
CA MET A 111 -0.25 -13.01 -2.25
C MET A 111 1.23 -12.93 -2.66
N ALA A 112 1.81 -11.73 -2.72
CA ALA A 112 3.24 -11.55 -3.02
C ALA A 112 4.17 -12.01 -1.88
N GLN A 113 3.77 -11.80 -0.61
CA GLN A 113 4.62 -12.05 0.55
C GLN A 113 5.10 -13.50 0.71
N LYS A 114 4.19 -14.46 0.58
CA LYS A 114 4.49 -15.89 0.80
C LYS A 114 5.48 -16.48 -0.20
N PRO A 115 5.28 -16.29 -1.52
CA PRO A 115 6.21 -16.76 -2.53
C PRO A 115 7.44 -15.86 -2.70
N LEU A 116 7.29 -14.53 -2.61
CA LEU A 116 8.32 -13.57 -3.07
C LEU A 116 8.98 -12.74 -1.97
N LEU A 117 8.53 -12.78 -0.71
CA LEU A 117 9.13 -11.97 0.37
C LEU A 117 9.69 -12.80 1.54
N TYR A 118 9.19 -14.01 1.80
CA TYR A 118 9.78 -14.91 2.80
C TYR A 118 11.09 -15.53 2.28
N MET A 119 12.20 -14.87 2.61
CA MET A 119 13.55 -15.16 2.11
C MET A 119 14.03 -16.60 2.37
N VAL A 120 13.50 -17.28 3.39
CA VAL A 120 13.97 -18.61 3.82
C VAL A 120 13.69 -19.71 2.78
N ARG A 121 12.77 -19.50 1.83
CA ARG A 121 12.33 -20.54 0.86
C ARG A 121 12.51 -20.16 -0.62
N GLN A 122 13.12 -19.01 -0.93
CA GLN A 122 13.19 -18.52 -2.32
C GLN A 122 14.24 -19.23 -3.16
N LYS A 123 15.34 -19.66 -2.54
CA LYS A 123 16.46 -20.33 -3.23
C LYS A 123 16.06 -21.68 -3.84
N ASP A 124 14.95 -22.25 -3.41
CA ASP A 124 14.45 -23.55 -3.86
C ASP A 124 13.43 -23.44 -5.01
N LYS A 125 13.06 -22.22 -5.43
CA LYS A 125 12.06 -22.00 -6.48
C LYS A 125 12.72 -21.78 -7.84
N PRO A 126 12.30 -22.49 -8.90
CA PRO A 126 12.77 -22.24 -10.26
C PRO A 126 12.48 -20.79 -10.69
N ARG A 127 13.40 -20.18 -11.44
CA ARG A 127 13.26 -18.81 -11.94
C ARG A 127 11.99 -18.59 -12.75
N GLU A 128 11.65 -19.53 -13.64
CA GLU A 128 10.44 -19.49 -14.46
C GLU A 128 9.16 -19.39 -13.61
N TRP A 129 9.16 -20.05 -12.45
CA TRP A 129 8.05 -19.99 -11.51
C TRP A 129 7.97 -18.61 -10.83
N LEU A 130 9.11 -18.00 -10.50
CA LEU A 130 9.16 -16.64 -9.96
C LEU A 130 8.65 -15.61 -10.99
N GLU A 131 9.07 -15.75 -12.25
CA GLU A 131 8.65 -14.87 -13.36
C GLU A 131 7.14 -14.99 -13.61
N SER A 132 6.62 -16.22 -13.69
CA SER A 132 5.17 -16.46 -13.82
C SER A 132 4.38 -15.88 -12.64
N THR A 133 4.88 -16.03 -11.40
CA THR A 133 4.27 -15.46 -10.20
C THR A 133 4.24 -13.93 -10.27
N VAL A 134 5.34 -13.29 -10.67
CA VAL A 134 5.42 -11.84 -10.81
C VAL A 134 4.47 -11.32 -11.90
N ILE A 135 4.39 -12.00 -13.05
CA ILE A 135 3.46 -11.62 -14.15
C ILE A 135 2.00 -11.68 -13.67
N ASN A 136 1.62 -12.74 -12.96
CA ASN A 136 0.25 -12.88 -12.44
C ASN A 136 -0.08 -11.79 -11.40
N LEU A 137 0.87 -11.48 -10.51
CA LEU A 137 0.70 -10.42 -9.51
C LEU A 137 0.62 -9.04 -10.15
N ASP A 138 1.46 -8.75 -11.15
CA ASP A 138 1.43 -7.47 -11.87
C ASP A 138 0.10 -7.28 -12.61
N SER A 139 -0.40 -8.32 -13.30
CA SER A 139 -1.72 -8.32 -13.94
C SER A 139 -2.84 -8.05 -12.92
N THR A 140 -2.81 -8.71 -11.76
CA THR A 140 -3.80 -8.52 -10.69
C THR A 140 -3.74 -7.09 -10.12
N LEU A 141 -2.53 -6.55 -9.95
CA LEU A 141 -2.29 -5.21 -9.44
C LEU A 141 -2.77 -4.13 -10.43
N ASN A 142 -2.57 -4.35 -11.72
CA ASN A 142 -3.14 -3.50 -12.77
C ASN A 142 -4.67 -3.58 -12.79
N ALA A 143 -5.27 -4.77 -12.71
CA ALA A 143 -6.72 -4.90 -12.61
C ALA A 143 -7.30 -4.18 -11.37
N TRP A 144 -6.56 -4.17 -10.25
CA TRP A 144 -6.96 -3.43 -9.06
C TRP A 144 -7.04 -1.91 -9.29
N ILE A 145 -6.16 -1.33 -10.12
CA ILE A 145 -6.19 0.11 -10.39
C ILE A 145 -7.47 0.52 -11.13
N ASP A 146 -7.95 -0.35 -12.03
CA ASP A 146 -9.17 -0.13 -12.79
C ASP A 146 -10.44 -0.21 -11.91
N MET A 147 -10.35 -0.94 -10.79
CA MET A 147 -11.43 -1.07 -9.81
C MET A 147 -11.55 0.11 -8.85
N ILE A 148 -10.61 1.06 -8.85
CA ILE A 148 -10.65 2.22 -7.95
C ILE A 148 -11.84 3.11 -8.33
N PRO A 149 -12.76 3.39 -7.37
CA PRO A 149 -13.88 4.30 -7.59
C PRO A 149 -13.42 5.69 -8.03
N ASN A 150 -14.22 6.36 -8.87
CA ASN A 150 -13.84 7.66 -9.45
C ASN A 150 -13.45 8.72 -8.41
N HIS A 151 -14.14 8.76 -7.26
CA HIS A 151 -13.86 9.70 -6.18
C HIS A 151 -12.55 9.40 -5.42
N LEU A 152 -11.94 8.24 -5.63
CA LEU A 152 -10.69 7.81 -5.02
C LEU A 152 -9.52 7.75 -6.02
N ARG A 153 -9.73 8.09 -7.28
CA ARG A 153 -8.66 8.17 -8.28
C ARG A 153 -7.76 9.36 -7.98
N TRP A 154 -6.45 9.15 -8.06
CA TRP A 154 -5.48 10.16 -7.64
C TRP A 154 -5.51 11.38 -8.56
N ASP A 155 -5.80 12.52 -7.95
CA ASP A 155 -5.68 13.84 -8.56
C ASP A 155 -4.96 14.80 -7.59
N PRO A 156 -3.81 15.37 -7.97
CA PRO A 156 -3.11 16.39 -7.21
C PRO A 156 -3.95 17.63 -6.86
N ASN A 157 -5.09 17.85 -7.52
CA ASN A 157 -5.98 18.98 -7.36
C ASN A 157 -7.33 18.63 -6.71
N MET A 158 -7.49 17.40 -6.21
CA MET A 158 -8.73 16.97 -5.57
C MET A 158 -9.15 17.93 -4.44
N GLU A 159 -10.42 18.37 -4.47
CA GLU A 159 -10.96 19.39 -3.56
C GLU A 159 -11.26 18.84 -2.17
N ASP A 160 -11.86 17.65 -2.11
CA ASP A 160 -12.21 17.01 -0.84
C ASP A 160 -10.92 16.52 -0.14
N PRO A 161 -10.60 17.05 1.05
CA PRO A 161 -9.36 16.70 1.74
C PRO A 161 -9.34 15.24 2.25
N ILE A 162 -10.50 14.65 2.55
CA ILE A 162 -10.61 13.26 2.99
C ILE A 162 -10.29 12.36 1.81
N PHE A 163 -10.97 12.54 0.68
CA PHE A 163 -10.73 11.73 -0.52
C PHE A 163 -9.32 11.96 -1.09
N ALA A 164 -8.80 13.19 -1.03
CA ALA A 164 -7.42 13.46 -1.44
C ALA A 164 -6.41 12.66 -0.60
N THR A 165 -6.64 12.57 0.70
CA THR A 165 -5.79 11.80 1.63
C THR A 165 -5.92 10.30 1.37
N GLN A 166 -7.15 9.79 1.25
CA GLN A 166 -7.42 8.38 0.97
C GLN A 166 -6.81 7.94 -0.36
N SER A 167 -6.98 8.74 -1.40
CA SER A 167 -6.42 8.51 -2.73
C SER A 167 -4.88 8.51 -2.71
N ALA A 168 -4.25 9.50 -2.05
CA ALA A 168 -2.80 9.54 -1.89
C ALA A 168 -2.26 8.24 -1.26
N VAL A 169 -2.93 7.78 -0.21
CA VAL A 169 -2.53 6.57 0.51
C VAL A 169 -2.70 5.34 -0.39
N LEU A 170 -3.82 5.19 -1.10
CA LEU A 170 -4.05 4.07 -2.01
C LEU A 170 -2.95 3.97 -3.08
N TYR A 171 -2.63 5.08 -3.74
CA TYR A 171 -1.63 5.10 -4.82
C TYR A 171 -0.20 4.93 -4.29
N ALA A 172 0.14 5.55 -3.16
CA ALA A 172 1.44 5.31 -2.50
C ALA A 172 1.61 3.83 -2.14
N CYS A 173 0.56 3.19 -1.62
CA CYS A 173 0.60 1.78 -1.29
C CYS A 173 0.67 0.92 -2.55
N TYR A 174 -0.04 1.25 -3.62
CA TYR A 174 0.04 0.56 -4.91
C TYR A 174 1.47 0.51 -5.44
N TYR A 175 2.15 1.67 -5.51
CA TYR A 175 3.54 1.73 -5.97
C TYR A 175 4.49 0.97 -5.03
N HIS A 176 4.22 0.98 -3.73
CA HIS A 176 4.97 0.17 -2.78
C HIS A 176 4.78 -1.34 -3.05
N VAL A 177 3.55 -1.81 -3.30
CA VAL A 177 3.29 -3.21 -3.65
C VAL A 177 4.01 -3.60 -4.94
N GLN A 178 4.02 -2.73 -5.97
CA GLN A 178 4.83 -2.97 -7.17
C GLN A 178 6.31 -3.19 -6.85
N ILE A 179 6.90 -2.32 -6.02
CA ILE A 179 8.29 -2.48 -5.58
C ILE A 179 8.49 -3.84 -4.90
N GLN A 180 7.58 -4.23 -4.01
CA GLN A 180 7.65 -5.51 -3.32
C GLN A 180 7.59 -6.71 -4.27
N VAL A 181 6.73 -6.68 -5.29
CA VAL A 181 6.60 -7.76 -6.28
C VAL A 181 7.90 -7.94 -7.08
N TYR A 182 8.50 -6.84 -7.54
CA TYR A 182 9.70 -6.90 -8.40
C TYR A 182 11.02 -6.99 -7.63
N ARG A 183 11.05 -6.73 -6.31
CA ARG A 183 12.30 -6.70 -5.52
C ARG A 183 13.04 -8.04 -5.48
N ILE A 184 12.35 -9.17 -5.69
CA ILE A 184 12.96 -10.49 -5.63
C ILE A 184 14.12 -10.64 -6.62
N PHE A 185 13.98 -10.05 -7.81
CA PHE A 185 15.02 -10.05 -8.85
C PHE A 185 16.17 -9.07 -8.56
N LEU A 186 16.03 -8.21 -7.54
CA LEU A 186 17.11 -7.34 -7.06
C LEU A 186 17.96 -8.04 -5.98
N VAL A 187 17.34 -8.86 -5.13
CA VAL A 187 18.00 -9.54 -3.98
C VAL A 187 18.61 -10.88 -4.40
N SER A 188 18.02 -11.56 -5.37
CA SER A 188 18.57 -12.78 -5.96
C SER A 188 18.98 -12.52 -7.42
N PRO A 189 19.99 -11.66 -7.66
CA PRO A 189 20.47 -11.44 -9.01
C PRO A 189 20.98 -12.77 -9.56
N GLY A 190 20.64 -13.04 -10.83
CA GLY A 190 21.34 -14.05 -11.62
C GLY A 190 22.86 -13.80 -11.70
N PRO A 191 23.59 -14.52 -12.56
CA PRO A 191 25.04 -14.31 -12.70
C PRO A 191 25.41 -12.83 -12.79
N PRO A 192 26.45 -12.36 -12.08
CA PRO A 192 26.83 -10.96 -12.06
C PRO A 192 27.09 -10.45 -13.49
N GLY A 193 26.42 -9.38 -13.88
CA GLY A 193 26.45 -8.83 -15.25
C GLY A 193 25.30 -9.28 -16.16
N SER A 194 24.34 -10.06 -15.67
CA SER A 194 23.11 -10.37 -16.43
C SER A 194 22.25 -9.12 -16.63
N GLU A 195 22.09 -8.69 -17.89
CA GLU A 195 21.18 -7.60 -18.30
C GLU A 195 19.71 -7.87 -17.92
N GLU A 196 19.38 -9.11 -17.60
CA GLU A 196 18.04 -9.61 -17.31
C GLU A 196 17.39 -9.03 -16.04
N ASN A 197 18.17 -8.48 -15.09
CA ASN A 197 17.60 -7.87 -13.87
C ASN A 197 17.29 -6.37 -14.04
N TYR A 198 17.76 -5.78 -15.14
CA TYR A 198 17.60 -4.35 -15.43
C TYR A 198 16.13 -3.91 -15.62
N PRO A 199 15.25 -4.70 -16.28
CA PRO A 199 13.83 -4.37 -16.38
C PRO A 199 13.16 -4.22 -15.01
N SER A 200 13.44 -5.14 -14.08
CA SER A 200 12.89 -5.10 -12.72
C SER A 200 13.37 -3.88 -11.94
N LEU A 201 14.65 -3.51 -12.05
CA LEU A 201 15.18 -2.29 -11.41
C LEU A 201 14.56 -1.02 -11.99
N ALA A 202 14.36 -0.96 -13.32
CA ALA A 202 13.73 0.16 -13.98
C ALA A 202 12.26 0.35 -13.55
N ILE A 203 11.50 -0.74 -13.44
CA ILE A 203 10.13 -0.75 -12.95
C ILE A 203 10.09 -0.25 -11.49
N CYS A 204 10.87 -0.87 -10.59
CA CYS A 204 10.95 -0.46 -9.19
C CYS A 204 11.33 1.02 -9.07
N ALA A 205 12.28 1.52 -9.85
CA ALA A 205 12.69 2.92 -9.81
C ALA A 205 11.62 3.89 -10.34
N SER A 206 10.82 3.46 -11.33
CA SER A 206 9.65 4.24 -11.78
C SER A 206 8.61 4.33 -10.66
N SER A 207 8.23 3.19 -10.07
CA SER A 207 7.28 3.11 -8.96
C SER A 207 7.76 3.90 -7.73
N ALA A 208 9.05 3.83 -7.39
CA ALA A 208 9.64 4.58 -6.27
C ALA A 208 9.53 6.10 -6.45
N ARG A 209 9.76 6.61 -7.67
CA ARG A 209 9.61 8.04 -7.96
C ARG A 209 8.13 8.46 -7.92
N ALA A 210 7.25 7.66 -8.50
CA ALA A 210 5.81 7.92 -8.47
C ALA A 210 5.27 7.94 -7.02
N CYS A 211 5.66 6.96 -6.21
CA CYS A 211 5.35 6.89 -4.78
C CYS A 211 5.82 8.15 -4.05
N SER A 212 7.10 8.51 -4.20
CA SER A 212 7.69 9.69 -3.55
C SER A 212 6.97 10.97 -3.93
N HIS A 213 6.61 11.14 -5.21
CA HIS A 213 5.89 12.31 -5.70
C HIS A 213 4.46 12.41 -5.15
N VAL A 214 3.70 11.31 -5.15
CA VAL A 214 2.35 11.27 -4.55
C VAL A 214 2.40 11.70 -3.09
N ILE A 215 3.34 11.13 -2.32
CA ILE A 215 3.48 11.42 -0.90
C ILE A 215 3.96 12.86 -0.67
N ASP A 216 4.91 13.37 -1.46
CA ASP A 216 5.37 14.77 -1.35
C ASP A 216 4.21 15.75 -1.59
N VAL A 217 3.44 15.57 -2.67
CA VAL A 217 2.27 16.40 -2.99
C VAL A 217 1.24 16.34 -1.86
N ALA A 218 0.90 15.15 -1.39
CA ALA A 218 -0.07 14.96 -0.33
C ALA A 218 0.41 15.52 1.02
N SER A 219 1.70 15.38 1.34
CA SER A 219 2.31 15.86 2.59
C SER A 219 2.29 17.40 2.72
N ARG A 220 2.29 18.12 1.59
CA ARG A 220 2.15 19.58 1.55
C ARG A 220 0.76 20.05 1.98
N ARG A 221 -0.26 19.20 1.80
CA ARG A 221 -1.66 19.50 2.16
C ARG A 221 -1.97 19.11 3.61
N GLY A 222 -1.25 18.13 4.15
CA GLY A 222 -1.47 17.66 5.51
C GLY A 222 -0.63 16.44 5.84
N PHE A 223 -0.70 16.01 7.10
CA PHE A 223 0.04 14.83 7.55
C PHE A 223 -0.72 13.55 7.21
N LEU A 224 -0.07 12.63 6.50
CA LEU A 224 -0.64 11.31 6.17
C LEU A 224 -0.39 10.34 7.32
N PHE A 225 -1.37 10.17 8.21
CA PHE A 225 -1.26 9.20 9.29
C PHE A 225 -1.59 7.78 8.79
N ASN A 226 -0.61 7.12 8.19
CA ASN A 226 -0.65 5.69 7.89
C ASN A 226 0.77 5.10 8.01
N PRO A 227 1.00 4.11 8.90
CA PRO A 227 2.32 3.47 9.07
C PRO A 227 2.94 2.94 7.78
N HIS A 228 2.12 2.46 6.84
CA HIS A 228 2.56 1.94 5.55
C HIS A 228 3.26 3.00 4.68
N ILE A 229 2.93 4.28 4.87
CA ILE A 229 3.56 5.37 4.12
C ILE A 229 5.04 5.49 4.46
N LEU A 230 5.43 5.34 5.73
CA LEU A 230 6.84 5.42 6.12
C LEU A 230 7.67 4.31 5.46
N ASN A 231 7.14 3.09 5.40
CA ASN A 231 7.80 1.99 4.70
C ASN A 231 7.87 2.25 3.20
N ALA A 232 6.79 2.75 2.59
CA ALA A 232 6.76 3.08 1.18
C ALA A 232 7.82 4.13 0.80
N VAL A 233 8.00 5.17 1.63
CA VAL A 233 9.05 6.19 1.44
C VAL A 233 10.44 5.60 1.64
N PHE A 234 10.61 4.75 2.66
CA PHE A 234 11.89 4.10 2.95
C PHE A 234 12.35 3.22 1.79
N ASP A 235 11.48 2.32 1.33
CA ASP A 235 11.79 1.43 0.22
C ASP A 235 11.96 2.20 -1.10
N SER A 236 11.17 3.26 -1.33
CA SER A 236 11.37 4.13 -2.48
C SER A 236 12.75 4.79 -2.47
N CYS A 237 13.19 5.32 -1.32
CA CYS A 237 14.52 5.90 -1.15
C CYS A 237 15.62 4.86 -1.43
N LEU A 238 15.49 3.65 -0.90
CA LEU A 238 16.45 2.56 -1.12
C LEU A 238 16.55 2.18 -2.60
N ILE A 239 15.42 2.03 -3.29
CA ILE A 239 15.38 1.70 -4.72
C ILE A 239 15.99 2.81 -5.58
N ILE A 240 15.72 4.08 -5.26
CA ILE A 240 16.33 5.21 -5.97
C ILE A 240 17.86 5.17 -5.83
N LEU A 241 18.37 4.89 -4.62
CA LEU A 241 19.81 4.74 -4.39
C LEU A 241 20.40 3.54 -5.15
N LEU A 242 19.72 2.39 -5.12
CA LEU A 242 20.13 1.19 -5.86
C LEU A 242 20.17 1.45 -7.37
N ASN A 243 19.23 2.22 -7.92
CA ASN A 243 19.24 2.59 -9.33
C ASN A 243 20.47 3.45 -9.70
N VAL A 244 20.88 4.38 -8.84
CA VAL A 244 22.11 5.17 -9.05
C VAL A 244 23.35 4.30 -9.02
N TRP A 245 23.44 3.39 -8.04
CA TRP A 245 24.60 2.51 -7.90
C TRP A 245 24.69 1.48 -9.02
N GLY A 246 23.56 0.83 -9.36
CA GLY A 246 23.48 -0.12 -10.46
C GLY A 246 23.78 0.52 -11.81
N GLY A 247 23.23 1.71 -12.10
CA GLY A 247 23.51 2.43 -13.34
C GLY A 247 24.98 2.80 -13.50
N ARG A 248 25.67 3.17 -12.40
CA ARG A 248 27.12 3.45 -12.42
C ARG A 248 27.97 2.20 -12.70
N GLN A 249 27.57 1.03 -12.19
CA GLN A 249 28.30 -0.21 -12.44
C GLN A 249 28.21 -0.68 -13.90
N VAL A 250 27.10 -0.36 -14.58
CA VAL A 250 26.83 -0.77 -15.98
C VAL A 250 27.19 0.33 -16.99
N GLY A 251 27.77 1.45 -16.53
CA GLY A 251 28.20 2.55 -17.42
C GLY A 251 27.05 3.37 -18.01
N LEU A 252 25.84 3.26 -17.46
CA LEU A 252 24.69 4.06 -17.87
C LEU A 252 24.80 5.49 -17.31
N VAL A 253 24.46 6.47 -18.14
CA VAL A 253 24.39 7.88 -17.72
C VAL A 253 23.10 8.10 -16.92
N VAL A 254 23.14 7.76 -15.63
CA VAL A 254 22.11 8.18 -14.67
C VAL A 254 22.42 9.61 -14.24
N ASP A 255 21.49 10.55 -14.45
CA ASP A 255 21.61 11.93 -13.95
C ASP A 255 21.66 11.91 -12.41
N PRO A 256 22.84 12.09 -11.78
CA PRO A 256 22.97 12.00 -10.34
C PRO A 256 22.22 13.12 -9.63
N GLN A 257 22.06 14.28 -10.29
CA GLN A 257 21.37 15.43 -9.71
C GLN A 257 19.88 15.18 -9.59
N LYS A 258 19.27 14.54 -10.59
CA LYS A 258 17.85 14.15 -10.51
C LYS A 258 17.60 13.16 -9.39
N CYS A 259 18.44 12.13 -9.26
CA CYS A 259 18.30 11.16 -8.19
C CYS A 259 18.52 11.76 -6.79
N LEU A 260 19.48 12.68 -6.64
CA LEU A 260 19.66 13.38 -5.36
C LEU A 260 18.44 14.21 -4.98
N ARG A 261 17.76 14.86 -5.94
CA ARG A 261 16.49 15.57 -5.69
C ARG A 261 15.37 14.61 -5.24
N ASP A 262 15.28 13.44 -5.86
CA ASP A 262 14.30 12.41 -5.48
C ASP A 262 14.59 11.88 -4.05
N VAL A 263 15.85 11.65 -3.69
CA VAL A 263 16.26 11.25 -2.33
C VAL A 263 15.97 12.37 -1.32
N GLU A 264 16.28 13.61 -1.67
CA GLU A 264 16.00 14.76 -0.80
C GLU A 264 14.49 14.90 -0.53
N MET A 265 13.65 14.61 -1.53
CA MET A 265 12.20 14.55 -1.36
C MET A 265 11.79 13.52 -0.31
N CYS A 266 12.30 12.29 -0.38
CA CYS A 266 12.05 11.27 0.65
C CYS A 266 12.51 11.73 2.04
N LEU A 267 13.69 12.35 2.15
CA LEU A 267 14.20 12.87 3.41
C LEU A 267 13.34 14.00 4.00
N ARG A 268 12.80 14.89 3.16
CA ARG A 268 11.85 15.93 3.60
C ARG A 268 10.58 15.32 4.17
N ILE A 269 10.07 14.26 3.54
CA ILE A 269 8.92 13.52 4.06
C ILE A 269 9.28 12.98 5.45
N PHE A 270 10.38 12.25 5.63
CA PHE A 270 10.79 11.74 6.95
C PHE A 270 10.89 12.80 8.04
N ARG A 271 11.49 13.96 7.74
CA ARG A 271 11.56 15.09 8.70
C ARG A 271 10.18 15.61 9.11
N THR A 272 9.19 15.53 8.23
CA THR A 272 7.80 15.91 8.53
C THR A 272 7.17 14.94 9.53
N TYR A 273 7.54 13.66 9.49
CA TYR A 273 7.10 12.66 10.47
C TYR A 273 7.86 12.76 11.80
N GLU A 274 9.15 13.14 11.78
CA GLU A 274 9.97 13.31 12.98
C GLU A 274 9.56 14.54 13.81
N SER A 275 9.29 15.67 13.14
CA SER A 275 8.97 16.95 13.79
C SER A 275 7.60 16.98 14.49
N ARG A 276 6.77 15.95 14.33
CA ARG A 276 5.47 15.85 14.99
C ARG A 276 5.54 14.90 16.19
N PRO A 277 5.58 15.39 17.44
CA PRO A 277 5.50 14.56 18.62
C PRO A 277 4.05 14.08 18.82
N VAL A 278 3.59 13.13 17.99
CA VAL A 278 2.24 12.54 18.12
C VAL A 278 2.16 11.57 19.31
N ILE A 279 3.30 11.21 19.92
CA ILE A 279 3.34 10.28 21.07
C ILE A 279 3.40 11.00 22.43
N SER A 280 3.68 12.30 22.50
CA SER A 280 3.87 13.01 23.79
C SER A 280 2.71 13.89 24.25
N ARG A 281 1.63 14.05 23.46
CA ARG A 281 0.50 14.94 23.81
C ARG A 281 -0.78 14.24 24.27
N THR A 282 -0.82 12.91 24.31
CA THR A 282 -1.97 12.13 24.80
C THR A 282 -1.91 11.82 26.31
N ARG A 283 -1.02 12.45 27.09
CA ARG A 283 -0.90 12.24 28.54
C ARG A 283 -1.32 13.44 29.43
N SER A 284 -2.06 14.40 28.89
CA SER A 284 -2.58 15.50 29.69
C SER A 284 -3.98 15.92 29.22
N ALA A 285 -4.97 15.11 29.58
CA ALA A 285 -6.34 15.52 29.86
C ALA A 285 -6.95 14.46 30.78
#